data_AF-A0A7X3PJ84-F1
#
_entry.id   AF-A0A7X3PJ84-F1
#
_cell.length_a   1.000
_cell.length_b   1.000
_cell.length_c   1.000
_cell.angle_alpha   90.00
_cell.angle_beta   90.00
_cell.angle_gamma   90.00
#
_symmetry.space_group_name_H-M   'P 1'
#
loop_
_entity.id
_entity.type
_entity.pdbx_description
1 polymer ?
#
loop_
_entity_poly.entity_id
_entity_poly.type
_entity_poly.pdbx_seq_one_letter_code
_entity_poly.pdbx_strand_id
1 'polypeptide(L)'
;MFDLEAAFRDWCTHMEHGTGLSPREVDELEDHLRSHVDLELELDKALTPARAFALARYAIGEPKTLSREFAKAGKPRWRHLLRAGGALFAASWFLPAVGDTTGHLWGWEAFLLALEWGNPGETLSALSSVLVLLSLFVTGRVRRAKLRSLTWSVTGAAVLNLLYWIPSGDLAVGYWAWAGSFVCTASALWMRARERTSIKLRQAPARPS
;
A
#
# COMPACT_ATOMS: atom_id res chain seq x y z
N MET A 1 18.59 -33.24 26.21
CA MET A 1 18.30 -33.12 24.77
C MET A 1 17.98 -31.66 24.51
N PHE A 2 18.51 -31.06 23.44
CA PHE A 2 18.20 -29.66 23.12
C PHE A 2 16.74 -29.54 22.70
N ASP A 3 16.01 -28.59 23.28
CA ASP A 3 14.62 -28.30 22.92
C ASP A 3 14.58 -27.13 21.94
N LEU A 4 14.33 -27.45 20.67
CA LEU A 4 14.31 -26.50 19.56
C LEU A 4 13.16 -25.47 19.72
N GLU A 5 12.00 -25.89 20.22
CA GLU A 5 10.84 -25.02 20.40
C GLU A 5 11.03 -24.06 21.57
N ALA A 6 11.68 -24.51 22.65
CA ALA A 6 12.12 -23.59 23.71
C ALA A 6 13.10 -22.54 23.17
N ALA A 7 14.08 -22.96 22.34
CA ALA A 7 15.05 -22.05 21.76
C ALA A 7 14.43 -21.01 20.80
N PHE A 8 13.44 -21.40 19.99
CA PHE A 8 12.68 -20.47 19.15
C PHE A 8 11.94 -19.43 20.00
N ARG A 9 11.19 -19.87 21.02
CA ARG A 9 10.45 -18.96 21.91
C ARG A 9 11.37 -17.99 22.63
N ASP A 10 12.50 -18.47 23.14
CA ASP A 10 13.48 -17.63 23.83
C ASP A 10 14.07 -16.59 22.88
N TRP A 11 14.37 -16.98 21.64
CA TRP A 11 14.87 -16.08 20.62
C TRP A 11 13.82 -15.04 20.21
N CYS A 12 12.56 -15.42 19.99
CA CYS A 12 11.47 -14.48 19.68
C CYS A 12 11.27 -13.47 20.82
N THR A 13 11.22 -13.95 22.07
CA THR A 13 11.12 -13.11 23.27
C THR A 13 12.28 -12.10 23.35
N HIS A 14 13.50 -12.55 23.05
CA HIS A 14 14.66 -11.68 22.99
C HIS A 14 14.56 -10.63 21.88
N MET A 15 14.05 -11.00 20.70
CA MET A 15 13.85 -10.07 19.58
C MET A 15 12.79 -9.02 19.91
N GLU A 16 11.65 -9.41 20.48
CA GLU A 16 10.56 -8.49 20.85
C GLU A 16 11.00 -7.47 21.91
N HIS A 17 11.81 -7.88 22.89
CA HIS A 17 12.29 -6.97 23.94
C HIS A 17 13.55 -6.19 23.54
N GLY A 18 14.42 -6.78 22.73
CA GLY A 18 15.73 -6.23 22.39
C GLY A 18 15.76 -5.40 21.11
N THR A 19 14.75 -5.53 20.25
CA THR A 19 14.64 -4.79 19.00
C THR A 19 13.32 -4.06 18.91
N GLY A 20 13.30 -2.86 18.33
CA GLY A 20 12.05 -2.14 18.06
C GLY A 20 11.20 -2.76 16.94
N LEU A 21 11.35 -4.07 16.69
CA LEU A 21 10.57 -4.81 15.71
C LEU A 21 9.15 -4.97 16.21
N SER A 22 8.20 -4.89 15.29
CA SER A 22 6.82 -5.25 15.57
C SER A 22 6.70 -6.78 15.72
N PRO A 23 5.71 -7.28 16.48
CA PRO A 23 5.47 -8.73 16.62
C PRO A 23 5.38 -9.46 15.27
N ARG A 24 4.82 -8.79 14.25
CA ARG A 24 4.74 -9.31 12.89
C ARG A 24 6.10 -9.59 12.26
N GLU A 25 7.06 -8.68 12.45
CA GLU A 25 8.41 -8.81 11.88
C GLU A 25 9.19 -9.91 12.61
N VAL A 26 8.94 -10.08 13.91
CA VAL A 26 9.51 -11.19 14.68
C VAL A 26 8.96 -12.54 14.20
N ASP A 27 7.64 -12.69 14.02
CA ASP A 27 7.04 -13.90 13.46
C ASP A 27 7.63 -14.26 12.07
N GLU A 28 7.82 -13.27 11.20
CA GLU A 28 8.36 -13.48 9.84
C GLU A 28 9.83 -13.94 9.90
N LEU A 29 10.60 -13.38 10.82
CA LEU A 29 11.96 -13.85 11.06
C LEU A 29 12.01 -15.23 11.72
N GLU A 30 11.03 -15.58 12.57
CA GLU A 30 10.89 -16.93 13.12
C GLU A 30 10.63 -17.95 12.01
N ASP A 31 9.68 -17.68 11.11
CA ASP A 31 9.38 -18.52 9.95
C ASP A 31 10.65 -18.76 9.10
N HIS A 32 11.45 -17.70 8.88
CA HIS A 32 12.73 -17.80 8.18
C HIS A 32 13.78 -18.60 8.97
N LEU A 33 13.86 -18.42 10.29
CA LEU A 33 14.79 -19.14 11.14
C LEU A 33 14.48 -20.64 11.16
N ARG A 34 13.20 -21.00 11.30
CA ARG A 34 12.72 -22.39 11.21
C ARG A 34 13.10 -23.00 9.87
N SER A 35 12.78 -22.31 8.77
CA SER A 35 13.12 -22.76 7.41
C SER A 35 14.62 -22.98 7.21
N HIS A 36 15.48 -22.12 7.79
CA HIS A 36 16.93 -22.29 7.75
C HIS A 36 17.39 -23.48 8.61
N VAL A 37 16.84 -23.67 9.80
CA VAL A 37 17.17 -24.83 10.64
C VAL A 37 16.84 -26.13 9.94
N ASP A 38 15.65 -26.22 9.33
CA ASP A 38 15.22 -27.40 8.59
C ASP A 38 16.17 -27.70 7.42
N LEU A 39 16.55 -26.65 6.66
CA LEU A 39 17.52 -26.77 5.58
C LEU A 39 18.89 -27.29 6.06
N GLU A 40 19.43 -26.76 7.15
CA GLU A 40 20.72 -27.20 7.70
C GLU A 40 20.67 -28.67 8.16
N LEU A 41 19.56 -29.11 8.75
CA LEU A 41 19.34 -30.49 9.16
C LEU A 41 19.17 -31.45 7.97
N GLU A 42 18.58 -30.97 6.86
CA GLU A 42 18.48 -31.74 5.61
C GLU A 42 19.84 -31.91 4.93
N LEU A 43 20.67 -30.87 4.93
CA LEU A 43 21.99 -30.86 4.30
C LEU A 43 23.02 -31.71 5.05
N ASP A 44 22.99 -31.69 6.39
CA ASP A 44 23.90 -32.48 7.23
C ASP A 44 23.13 -33.25 8.31
N LYS A 45 22.87 -34.54 8.05
CA LYS A 45 22.17 -35.43 8.99
C LYS A 45 22.94 -35.73 10.27
N ALA A 46 24.25 -35.45 10.32
CA ALA A 46 25.05 -35.59 11.54
C ALA A 46 24.99 -34.32 12.41
N LEU A 47 24.40 -33.23 11.90
CA LEU A 47 24.28 -31.98 12.62
C LEU A 47 23.26 -32.10 13.75
N THR A 48 23.63 -31.60 14.92
CA THR A 48 22.70 -31.55 16.06
C THR A 48 21.72 -30.38 15.91
N PRO A 49 20.47 -30.51 16.39
CA PRO A 49 19.49 -29.41 16.35
C PRO A 49 20.00 -28.10 16.97
N ALA A 50 20.79 -28.21 18.05
CA ALA A 50 21.41 -27.04 18.70
C ALA A 50 22.38 -26.29 17.77
N ARG A 51 23.16 -27.04 16.97
CA ARG A 51 24.15 -26.48 16.05
C ARG A 51 23.48 -25.92 14.80
N ALA A 52 22.45 -26.59 14.28
CA ALA A 52 21.60 -26.08 13.20
C ALA A 52 20.97 -24.74 13.58
N PHE A 53 20.37 -24.65 14.78
CA PHE A 53 19.81 -23.41 15.31
C PHE A 53 20.85 -22.28 15.43
N ALA A 54 22.05 -22.58 15.94
CA ALA A 54 23.12 -21.60 16.05
C ALA A 54 23.58 -21.06 14.68
N LEU A 55 23.70 -21.93 13.67
CA LEU A 55 24.06 -21.56 12.31
C LEU A 55 22.97 -20.71 11.66
N ALA A 56 21.70 -21.13 11.78
CA ALA A 56 20.56 -20.39 11.27
C ALA A 56 20.46 -18.98 11.89
N ARG A 57 20.65 -18.87 13.22
CA ARG A 57 20.67 -17.58 13.91
C ARG A 57 21.82 -16.70 13.44
N TYR A 58 22.99 -17.27 13.20
CA TYR A 58 24.14 -16.54 12.65
C TYR A 58 23.86 -16.04 11.23
N ALA A 59 23.19 -16.84 10.40
CA ALA A 59 22.82 -16.48 9.03
C ALA A 59 21.79 -15.34 8.96
N ILE A 60 20.84 -15.29 9.90
CA ILE A 60 19.85 -14.20 10.00
C ILE A 60 20.52 -12.86 10.39
N GLY A 61 21.63 -12.90 11.12
CA GLY A 61 22.44 -11.72 11.42
C GLY A 61 22.02 -10.94 12.67
N GLU A 62 22.63 -9.75 12.85
CA GLU A 62 22.49 -8.97 14.08
C GLU A 62 21.11 -8.29 14.19
N PRO A 63 20.42 -8.40 15.34
CA PRO A 63 19.07 -7.85 15.55
C PRO A 63 18.92 -6.36 15.24
N LYS A 64 19.95 -5.54 15.52
CA LYS A 64 19.94 -4.10 15.23
C LYS A 64 20.00 -3.79 13.73
N THR A 65 20.71 -4.62 12.97
CA THR A 65 20.83 -4.49 11.51
C THR A 65 19.49 -4.85 10.86
N LEU A 66 18.86 -5.95 11.30
CA LEU A 66 17.52 -6.35 10.89
C LEU A 66 16.50 -5.24 11.16
N SER A 67 16.44 -4.72 12.39
CA SER A 67 15.52 -3.62 12.74
C SER A 67 15.69 -2.40 11.83
N ARG A 68 16.93 -2.06 11.43
CA ARG A 68 17.20 -0.96 10.49
C ARG A 68 16.73 -1.28 9.07
N GLU A 69 16.86 -2.52 8.61
CA GLU A 69 16.38 -2.95 7.29
C GLU A 69 14.86 -3.03 7.23
N PHE A 70 14.21 -3.57 8.26
CA PHE A 70 12.77 -3.55 8.42
C PHE A 70 12.23 -2.12 8.53
N ALA A 71 12.90 -1.22 9.25
CA ALA A 71 12.52 0.20 9.28
C ALA A 71 12.63 0.90 7.91
N LYS A 72 13.59 0.49 7.07
CA LYS A 72 13.70 0.96 5.68
C LYS A 72 12.58 0.38 4.80
N ALA A 73 12.26 -0.90 4.97
CA ALA A 73 11.17 -1.57 4.27
C ALA A 73 9.77 -1.11 4.74
N GLY A 74 9.66 -0.66 5.99
CA GLY A 74 8.42 -0.34 6.69
C GLY A 74 7.86 1.06 6.45
N LYS A 75 8.49 1.91 5.61
CA LYS A 75 7.84 3.15 5.18
C LYS A 75 6.62 2.78 4.34
N PRO A 76 5.39 3.12 4.76
CA PRO A 76 4.20 2.63 4.08
C PRO A 76 4.16 3.21 2.67
N ARG A 77 4.44 2.38 1.65
CA ARG A 77 4.49 2.77 0.23
C ARG A 77 3.21 3.51 -0.20
N TRP A 78 2.07 3.17 0.41
CA TRP A 78 0.80 3.86 0.19
C TRP A 78 0.84 5.36 0.50
N ARG A 79 1.66 5.82 1.46
CA ARG A 79 1.77 7.26 1.78
C ARG A 79 2.44 8.04 0.66
N HIS A 80 3.45 7.45 0.03
CA HIS A 80 4.12 8.06 -1.12
C HIS A 80 3.18 8.16 -2.31
N LEU A 81 2.43 7.09 -2.60
CA LEU A 81 1.41 7.09 -3.65
C LEU A 81 0.27 8.08 -3.36
N LEU A 82 -0.17 8.20 -2.11
CA LEU A 82 -1.21 9.16 -1.75
C LEU A 82 -0.74 10.62 -1.93
N ARG A 83 0.53 10.91 -1.59
CA ARG A 83 1.15 12.23 -1.83
C ARG A 83 1.32 12.51 -3.32
N ALA A 84 1.77 11.51 -4.09
CA ALA A 84 1.89 11.63 -5.54
C ALA A 84 0.51 11.88 -6.18
N GLY A 85 -0.52 11.15 -5.76
CA GLY A 85 -1.90 11.36 -6.20
C GLY A 85 -2.39 12.76 -5.88
N GLY A 86 -2.19 13.24 -4.64
CA GLY A 86 -2.54 14.61 -4.25
C GLY A 86 -1.78 15.68 -5.03
N ALA A 87 -0.49 15.47 -5.31
CA ALA A 87 0.33 16.40 -6.08
C ALA A 87 -0.10 16.47 -7.55
N LEU A 88 -0.35 15.31 -8.19
CA LEU A 88 -0.88 15.23 -9.54
C LEU A 88 -2.27 15.88 -9.65
N PHE A 89 -3.13 15.63 -8.67
CA PHE A 89 -4.44 16.27 -8.58
C PHE A 89 -4.29 17.78 -8.46
N ALA A 90 -3.45 18.29 -7.57
CA ALA A 90 -3.25 19.73 -7.44
C ALA A 90 -2.67 20.36 -8.73
N ALA A 91 -1.70 19.68 -9.36
CA ALA A 91 -1.11 20.14 -10.61
C ALA A 91 -2.15 20.22 -11.74
N SER A 92 -3.09 19.27 -11.81
CA SER A 92 -4.10 19.27 -12.88
C SER A 92 -5.01 20.49 -12.88
N TRP A 93 -5.19 21.18 -11.74
CA TRP A 93 -5.97 22.42 -11.67
C TRP A 93 -5.32 23.56 -12.46
N PHE A 94 -3.98 23.56 -12.53
CA PHE A 94 -3.20 24.63 -13.16
C PHE A 94 -2.61 24.22 -14.51
N LEU A 95 -3.05 23.08 -15.05
CA LEU A 95 -2.63 22.60 -16.35
C LEU A 95 -3.83 22.63 -17.31
N PRO A 96 -3.60 22.85 -18.62
CA PRO A 96 -4.65 22.73 -19.63
C PRO A 96 -5.24 21.33 -19.60
N ALA A 97 -6.56 21.22 -19.39
CA ALA A 97 -7.28 19.94 -19.36
C ALA A 97 -7.77 19.55 -20.75
N VAL A 98 -8.27 20.52 -21.51
CA VAL A 98 -8.74 20.39 -22.89
C VAL A 98 -8.12 21.52 -23.71
N GLY A 99 -7.72 21.24 -24.94
CA GLY A 99 -7.19 22.27 -25.82
C GLY A 99 -7.38 21.97 -27.30
N ASP A 100 -7.88 22.96 -28.02
CA ASP A 100 -7.92 23.04 -29.48
C ASP A 100 -7.18 24.33 -29.93
N THR A 101 -7.00 24.51 -31.23
CA THR A 101 -6.57 25.72 -31.93
C THR A 101 -7.19 27.03 -31.43
N THR A 102 -8.36 26.99 -30.79
CA THR A 102 -9.09 28.18 -30.29
C THR A 102 -8.77 28.57 -28.83
N GLY A 103 -8.08 27.73 -28.05
CA GLY A 103 -7.67 28.07 -26.68
C GLY A 103 -7.43 26.89 -25.74
N HIS A 104 -7.00 27.20 -24.52
CA HIS A 104 -6.76 26.23 -23.45
C HIS A 104 -7.77 26.42 -22.33
N LEU A 105 -8.50 25.36 -21.98
CA LEU A 105 -9.32 25.31 -20.77
C LEU A 105 -8.49 24.75 -19.62
N TRP A 106 -8.31 25.55 -18.58
CA TRP A 106 -7.55 25.15 -17.40
C TRP A 106 -8.40 24.17 -16.57
N GLY A 107 -7.76 23.24 -15.84
CA GLY A 107 -8.49 22.22 -15.10
C GLY A 107 -9.51 22.77 -14.09
N TRP A 108 -9.23 23.91 -13.46
CA TRP A 108 -10.17 24.58 -12.56
C TRP A 108 -11.38 25.19 -13.28
N GLU A 109 -11.17 25.77 -14.47
CA GLU A 109 -12.22 26.33 -15.32
C GLU A 109 -13.12 25.21 -15.85
N ALA A 110 -12.50 24.13 -16.37
CA ALA A 110 -13.22 22.95 -16.83
C ALA A 110 -14.09 22.34 -15.72
N PHE A 111 -13.60 22.32 -14.48
CA PHE A 111 -14.36 21.86 -13.33
C PHE A 111 -15.58 22.75 -13.02
N LEU A 112 -15.42 24.08 -13.02
CA LEU A 112 -16.52 25.01 -12.76
C LEU A 112 -17.56 24.97 -13.89
N LEU A 113 -17.13 24.97 -15.15
CA LEU A 113 -18.00 24.87 -16.32
C LEU A 113 -18.81 23.56 -16.29
N ALA A 114 -18.18 22.44 -15.94
CA ALA A 114 -18.85 21.15 -15.82
C ALA A 114 -19.91 21.11 -14.70
N LEU A 115 -19.77 21.94 -13.65
CA LEU A 115 -20.76 22.06 -12.58
C LEU A 115 -21.90 23.02 -12.92
N GLU A 116 -21.59 24.12 -13.62
CA GLU A 116 -22.56 25.19 -13.89
C GLU A 116 -23.39 24.91 -15.15
N TRP A 117 -22.74 24.44 -16.21
CA TRP A 117 -23.32 24.29 -17.54
C TRP A 117 -23.12 22.89 -18.14
N GLY A 118 -22.46 22.00 -17.40
CA GLY A 118 -22.07 20.70 -17.92
C GLY A 118 -23.25 19.78 -18.19
N ASN A 119 -23.10 18.92 -19.18
CA ASN A 119 -24.01 17.79 -19.35
C ASN A 119 -23.81 16.78 -18.19
N PRO A 120 -24.73 15.80 -17.99
CA PRO A 120 -24.62 14.86 -16.88
C PRO A 120 -23.28 14.10 -16.80
N GLY A 121 -22.64 13.80 -17.93
CA GLY A 121 -21.32 13.15 -17.96
C GLY A 121 -20.20 14.05 -17.45
N GLU A 122 -20.20 15.32 -17.87
CA GLU A 122 -19.27 16.34 -17.39
C GLU A 122 -19.47 16.62 -15.89
N THR A 123 -20.72 16.75 -15.43
CA THR A 123 -21.01 16.93 -14.00
C THR A 123 -20.56 15.73 -13.18
N LEU A 124 -20.76 14.49 -13.66
CA LEU A 124 -20.24 13.28 -13.00
C LEU A 124 -18.71 13.25 -12.97
N SER A 125 -18.04 13.72 -14.03
CA SER A 125 -16.58 13.93 -14.06
C SER A 125 -16.14 14.91 -12.96
N ALA A 126 -16.79 16.06 -12.84
CA ALA A 126 -16.50 17.03 -11.79
C ALA A 126 -16.71 16.42 -10.39
N LEU A 127 -17.81 15.72 -10.15
CA LEU A 127 -18.09 15.05 -8.87
C LEU A 127 -17.05 13.97 -8.52
N SER A 128 -16.44 13.31 -9.51
CA SER A 128 -15.34 12.38 -9.25
C SER A 128 -14.07 13.04 -8.69
N SER A 129 -13.86 14.33 -8.98
CA SER A 129 -12.77 15.11 -8.38
C SER A 129 -13.00 15.33 -6.88
N VAL A 130 -14.26 15.53 -6.47
CA VAL A 130 -14.64 15.60 -5.05
C VAL A 130 -14.35 14.26 -4.35
N LEU A 131 -14.60 13.13 -5.02
CA LEU A 131 -14.30 11.81 -4.49
C LEU A 131 -12.80 11.62 -4.22
N VAL A 132 -11.92 12.03 -5.15
CA VAL A 132 -10.46 11.99 -4.93
C VAL A 132 -10.08 12.87 -3.75
N LEU A 133 -10.57 14.10 -3.70
CA LEU A 133 -10.27 15.03 -2.60
C LEU A 133 -10.70 14.46 -1.24
N LEU A 134 -11.94 13.97 -1.13
CA LEU A 134 -12.44 13.30 0.07
C LEU A 134 -11.58 12.10 0.45
N SER A 135 -11.15 11.30 -0.53
CA SER A 135 -10.32 10.13 -0.24
C SER A 135 -8.98 10.52 0.39
N LEU A 136 -8.35 11.62 -0.02
CA LEU A 136 -7.09 12.11 0.57
C LEU A 136 -7.25 12.41 2.08
N PHE A 137 -8.37 13.04 2.48
CA PHE A 137 -8.65 13.37 3.89
C PHE A 137 -9.10 12.18 4.72
N VAL A 138 -9.95 11.34 4.13
CA VAL A 138 -10.67 10.27 4.84
C VAL A 138 -9.81 9.04 5.04
N THR A 139 -8.79 8.84 4.19
CA THR A 139 -7.87 7.70 4.23
C THR A 139 -7.36 7.46 5.65
N GLY A 140 -6.93 8.50 6.38
CA GLY A 140 -6.46 8.44 7.76
C GLY A 140 -7.43 7.85 8.79
N ARG A 141 -8.73 8.11 8.64
CA ARG A 141 -9.74 7.95 9.71
C ARG A 141 -10.66 6.75 9.55
N VAL A 142 -10.63 6.09 8.39
CA VAL A 142 -11.68 5.13 8.01
C VAL A 142 -11.37 3.66 8.27
N ARG A 143 -12.44 2.92 8.60
CA ARG A 143 -12.45 1.46 8.82
C ARG A 143 -12.20 0.69 7.52
N ARG A 144 -11.62 -0.52 7.63
CA ARG A 144 -11.16 -1.34 6.48
C ARG A 144 -12.23 -1.61 5.41
N ALA A 145 -13.45 -1.97 5.81
CA ALA A 145 -14.53 -2.27 4.86
C ALA A 145 -14.83 -1.07 3.95
N LYS A 146 -14.84 0.13 4.55
CA LYS A 146 -15.04 1.39 3.83
C LYS A 146 -13.84 1.77 2.95
N LEU A 147 -12.60 1.41 3.32
CA LEU A 147 -11.42 1.63 2.44
C LEU A 147 -11.50 0.81 1.14
N ARG A 148 -11.95 -0.46 1.21
CA ARG A 148 -12.13 -1.27 -0.01
C ARG A 148 -13.22 -0.71 -0.91
N SER A 149 -14.36 -0.32 -0.32
CA SER A 149 -15.43 0.35 -1.07
C SER A 149 -14.92 1.64 -1.72
N LEU A 150 -14.17 2.46 -0.99
CA LEU A 150 -13.58 3.70 -1.51
C LEU A 150 -12.58 3.44 -2.65
N THR A 151 -11.75 2.39 -2.56
CA THR A 151 -10.88 1.97 -3.67
C THR A 151 -11.69 1.69 -4.93
N TRP A 152 -12.75 0.87 -4.82
CA TRP A 152 -13.59 0.54 -5.97
C TRP A 152 -14.32 1.75 -6.53
N SER A 153 -14.80 2.67 -5.68
CA SER A 153 -15.41 3.92 -6.13
C SER A 153 -14.44 4.80 -6.90
N VAL A 154 -13.20 4.97 -6.40
CA VAL A 154 -12.17 5.79 -7.09
C VAL A 154 -11.77 5.12 -8.42
N THR A 155 -11.55 3.80 -8.43
CA THR A 155 -11.23 3.06 -9.67
C THR A 155 -12.37 3.14 -10.68
N GLY A 156 -13.61 2.92 -10.25
CA GLY A 156 -14.78 2.98 -11.13
C GLY A 156 -14.97 4.37 -11.73
N ALA A 157 -14.77 5.42 -10.91
CA ALA A 157 -14.80 6.79 -11.40
C ALA A 157 -13.69 7.07 -12.43
N ALA A 158 -12.47 6.58 -12.20
CA ALA A 158 -11.37 6.73 -13.16
C ALA A 158 -11.69 6.08 -14.52
N VAL A 159 -12.20 4.84 -14.49
CA VAL A 159 -12.58 4.10 -15.70
C VAL A 159 -13.71 4.80 -16.44
N LEU A 160 -14.75 5.23 -15.72
CA LEU A 160 -15.89 5.92 -16.32
C LEU A 160 -15.45 7.19 -17.05
N ASN A 161 -14.55 7.97 -16.44
CA ASN A 161 -14.03 9.19 -17.05
C ASN A 161 -13.13 8.93 -18.25
N LEU A 162 -12.26 7.92 -18.19
CA LEU A 162 -11.46 7.51 -19.35
C LEU A 162 -12.37 7.13 -20.52
N LEU A 163 -13.40 6.32 -20.29
CA LEU A 163 -14.35 5.92 -21.33
C LEU A 163 -15.13 7.09 -21.91
N TYR A 164 -15.47 8.08 -21.08
CA TYR A 164 -16.23 9.26 -21.51
C TYR A 164 -15.36 10.24 -22.31
N TRP A 165 -14.15 10.54 -21.86
CA TRP A 165 -13.31 11.60 -22.43
C TRP A 165 -12.37 11.13 -23.54
N ILE A 166 -11.90 9.88 -23.56
CA ILE A 166 -10.99 9.39 -24.62
C ILE A 166 -11.53 9.63 -26.04
N PRO A 167 -12.82 9.41 -26.34
CA PRO A 167 -13.36 9.66 -27.67
C PRO A 167 -13.32 11.12 -28.13
N SER A 168 -13.15 12.09 -27.22
CA SER A 168 -13.14 13.52 -27.54
C SER A 168 -11.85 13.99 -28.24
N GLY A 169 -10.76 13.22 -28.21
CA GLY A 169 -9.53 13.48 -28.96
C GLY A 169 -8.63 14.62 -28.44
N ASP A 170 -9.20 15.63 -27.78
CA ASP A 170 -8.51 16.89 -27.44
C ASP A 170 -8.03 16.98 -25.98
N LEU A 171 -7.51 15.86 -25.46
CA LEU A 171 -7.08 15.74 -24.07
C LEU A 171 -5.66 16.26 -23.86
N ALA A 172 -5.52 17.31 -23.07
CA ALA A 172 -4.24 17.94 -22.77
C ALA A 172 -3.57 17.34 -21.52
N VAL A 173 -2.36 17.82 -21.20
CA VAL A 173 -1.52 17.32 -20.10
C VAL A 173 -2.23 17.38 -18.73
N GLY A 174 -3.08 18.37 -18.50
CA GLY A 174 -3.85 18.50 -17.28
C GLY A 174 -4.83 17.35 -17.07
N TYR A 175 -5.47 16.85 -18.14
CA TYR A 175 -6.33 15.67 -18.05
C TYR A 175 -5.55 14.42 -17.63
N TRP A 176 -4.36 14.21 -18.20
CA TRP A 176 -3.53 13.06 -17.84
C TRP A 176 -2.97 13.14 -16.42
N ALA A 177 -2.60 14.33 -15.96
CA ALA A 177 -2.23 14.57 -14.56
C ALA A 177 -3.42 14.24 -13.63
N TRP A 178 -4.62 14.70 -14.00
CA TRP A 178 -5.85 14.42 -13.28
C TRP A 178 -6.15 12.92 -13.24
N ALA A 179 -6.14 12.21 -14.37
CA ALA A 179 -6.36 10.76 -14.43
C ALA A 179 -5.31 9.97 -13.65
N GLY A 180 -4.03 10.38 -13.74
CA GLY A 180 -2.94 9.80 -12.96
C GLY A 180 -3.16 9.90 -11.45
N SER A 181 -3.81 10.97 -10.98
CA SER A 181 -4.15 11.13 -9.56
C SER A 181 -5.08 10.04 -9.04
N PHE A 182 -6.04 9.57 -9.85
CA PHE A 182 -6.95 8.48 -9.48
C PHE A 182 -6.19 7.17 -9.35
N VAL A 183 -5.30 6.88 -10.29
CA VAL A 183 -4.48 5.65 -10.26
C VAL A 183 -3.64 5.60 -8.98
N CYS A 184 -2.89 6.68 -8.70
CA CYS A 184 -2.07 6.76 -7.49
C CYS A 184 -2.92 6.62 -6.21
N THR A 185 -4.07 7.29 -6.16
CA THR A 185 -4.97 7.27 -5.00
C THR A 185 -5.61 5.91 -4.79
N ALA A 186 -6.12 5.27 -5.85
CA ALA A 186 -6.69 3.93 -5.79
C ALA A 186 -5.63 2.90 -5.35
N SER A 187 -4.42 2.96 -5.92
CA SER A 187 -3.30 2.10 -5.50
C SER A 187 -2.93 2.31 -4.03
N ALA A 188 -2.88 3.56 -3.56
CA ALA A 188 -2.62 3.87 -2.16
C ALA A 188 -3.70 3.27 -1.23
N LEU A 189 -4.98 3.46 -1.56
CA LEU A 189 -6.10 2.92 -0.80
C LEU A 189 -6.08 1.38 -0.75
N TRP A 190 -5.78 0.75 -1.89
CA TRP A 190 -5.69 -0.71 -2.01
C TRP A 190 -4.55 -1.27 -1.15
N MET A 191 -3.35 -0.68 -1.23
CA MET A 191 -2.20 -1.07 -0.40
C MET A 191 -2.52 -0.94 1.09
N ARG A 192 -3.14 0.18 1.49
CA ARG A 192 -3.55 0.40 2.89
C ARG A 192 -4.62 -0.59 3.35
N ALA A 193 -5.56 -0.98 2.49
CA ALA A 193 -6.56 -1.98 2.81
C ALA A 193 -5.95 -3.39 2.98
N ARG A 194 -4.88 -3.70 2.23
CA ARG A 194 -4.12 -4.95 2.34
C ARG A 194 -3.26 -5.03 3.59
N GLU A 195 -2.59 -3.94 3.98
CA GLU A 195 -1.74 -3.86 5.18
C GLU A 195 -2.48 -4.30 6.47
N ARG A 196 -3.79 -4.06 6.56
CA ARG A 196 -4.61 -4.50 7.72
C ARG A 196 -5.14 -5.95 7.62
N THR A 197 -4.95 -6.62 6.49
CA THR A 197 -5.40 -8.00 6.28
C THR A 197 -4.39 -8.99 6.86
N SER A 198 -3.10 -8.73 6.68
CA SER A 198 -2.02 -9.52 7.29
C SER A 198 -2.11 -9.52 8.81
N ILE A 199 -2.49 -8.38 9.42
CA ILE A 199 -2.65 -8.26 10.88
C ILE A 199 -3.76 -9.19 11.42
N LYS A 200 -4.91 -9.29 10.73
CA LYS A 200 -6.06 -10.06 11.24
C LYS A 200 -5.94 -11.57 11.07
N LEU A 201 -5.27 -12.03 10.00
CA LEU A 201 -5.12 -13.47 9.75
C LEU A 201 -4.16 -14.13 10.76
N ARG A 202 -3.20 -13.37 11.31
CA ARG A 202 -2.28 -13.85 12.34
C ARG A 202 -2.83 -13.77 13.78
N GLN A 203 -3.81 -12.90 14.04
CA GLN A 203 -4.48 -12.84 15.35
C GLN A 203 -5.63 -13.86 15.53
N ALA A 204 -5.89 -14.71 14.54
CA ALA A 204 -6.86 -15.78 14.71
C ALA A 204 -6.26 -16.82 15.67
N PRO A 205 -6.91 -17.14 16.81
CA PRO A 205 -6.38 -18.14 17.74
C PRO A 205 -6.20 -19.47 17.00
N ALA A 206 -5.03 -20.09 17.19
CA ALA A 206 -4.74 -21.42 16.68
C ALA A 206 -5.90 -22.34 17.10
N ARG A 207 -6.59 -22.93 16.11
CA ARG A 207 -7.65 -23.89 16.41
C ARG A 207 -7.01 -25.04 17.20
N PRO A 208 -7.50 -25.37 18.40
CA PRO A 208 -7.03 -26.58 19.07
C PRO A 208 -7.36 -27.76 18.16
N SER A 209 -6.30 -28.50 17.79
CA SER A 209 -6.34 -29.78 17.08
C SER A 209 -6.85 -30.89 17.99
#